data_AF-A0A1C7DKH2-F1
#
_entry.id   AF-A0A1C7DKH2-F1
#
_cell.length_a   1.000
_cell.length_b   1.000
_cell.length_c   1.000
_cell.angle_alpha   90.00
_cell.angle_beta   90.00
_cell.angle_gamma   90.00
#
_symmetry.space_group_name_H-M   'P 1'
#
loop_
_entity.id
_entity.type
_entity.pdbx_description
1 polymer ?
#
loop_
_entity_poly.entity_id
_entity_poly.type
_entity_poly.pdbx_seq_one_letter_code
_entity_poly.pdbx_strand_id
1 'polypeptide(L)'
;MEKVLRFIKAKWRYILVALIALIIGGSVGPSQSEVDASTDNNEKLIEQINELESTNEESSLNIKELEAKVKEAEPFFLLKEEERKEKAAELKEKEEEAKAKKEAEEAAAKAKAEAEAKAKADAEAEVAAKEKAEAEEEERVGYDTGITYDQLARTPDDFLFEKVKFHGTVIQVMEGDGTTQIRLAVNDDYDNILFAEFDSTVVDSRILEDDTVTIRGLSTGLITYESTMGGSISIPGISIEQIEQ
;
A
#
# COMPACT_ATOMS: atom_id res chain seq x y z
N MET A 1 1.06 36.79 133.70
CA MET A 1 -0.03 36.02 133.05
C MET A 1 -1.43 36.28 133.66
N GLU A 2 -1.56 36.58 134.96
CA GLU A 2 -2.90 36.77 135.58
C GLU A 2 -3.74 37.91 134.99
N LYS A 3 -3.13 39.02 134.58
CA LYS A 3 -3.85 40.16 133.98
C LYS A 3 -4.52 39.79 132.64
N VAL A 4 -3.87 38.96 131.84
CA VAL A 4 -4.38 38.47 130.55
C VAL A 4 -5.54 37.51 130.78
N LEU A 5 -5.42 36.60 131.75
CA LEU A 5 -6.48 35.65 132.10
C LEU A 5 -7.75 36.34 132.64
N ARG A 6 -7.61 37.43 133.41
CA ARG A 6 -8.77 38.24 133.84
C ARG A 6 -9.44 38.94 132.66
N PHE A 7 -8.66 39.47 131.71
CA PHE A 7 -9.22 40.12 130.52
C PHE A 7 -9.97 39.12 129.63
N ILE A 8 -9.40 37.94 129.41
CA ILE A 8 -10.04 36.86 128.65
C ILE A 8 -11.34 36.43 129.33
N LYS A 9 -11.36 36.20 130.65
CA LYS A 9 -12.61 35.88 131.37
C LYS A 9 -13.66 36.99 131.28
N ALA A 10 -13.27 38.25 131.39
CA ALA A 10 -14.19 39.38 131.37
C ALA A 10 -14.78 39.67 129.97
N LYS A 11 -14.08 39.29 128.88
CA LYS A 11 -14.45 39.66 127.50
C LYS A 11 -14.63 38.47 126.55
N TRP A 12 -14.64 37.23 127.03
CA TRP A 12 -14.70 36.00 126.21
C TRP A 12 -15.85 35.97 125.19
N ARG A 13 -17.03 36.49 125.54
CA ARG A 13 -18.18 36.58 124.62
C ARG A 13 -17.88 37.37 123.34
N TYR A 14 -17.17 38.50 123.45
CA TYR A 14 -16.80 39.32 122.29
C TYR A 14 -15.72 38.65 121.43
N ILE A 15 -14.80 37.95 122.07
CA ILE A 15 -13.75 37.18 121.39
C ILE A 15 -14.38 36.04 120.57
N LEU A 16 -15.38 35.36 121.13
CA LEU A 16 -16.05 34.24 120.45
C LEU A 16 -16.88 34.72 119.24
N VAL A 17 -17.58 35.86 119.36
CA VAL A 17 -18.31 36.46 118.23
C VAL A 17 -17.36 36.91 117.12
N ALA A 18 -16.22 37.52 117.47
CA ALA A 18 -15.20 37.90 116.49
C ALA A 18 -14.60 36.67 115.77
N LEU A 19 -14.40 35.56 116.49
CA LEU A 19 -13.91 34.31 115.92
C LEU A 19 -14.91 33.69 114.95
N ILE A 20 -16.20 33.67 115.30
CA ILE A 20 -17.26 33.17 114.42
C ILE A 20 -17.39 34.06 113.16
N ALA A 21 -17.35 35.39 113.31
CA ALA A 21 -17.39 36.30 112.18
C ALA A 21 -16.19 36.12 111.23
N LEU A 22 -15.00 35.84 111.78
CA LEU A 22 -13.79 35.57 111.00
C LEU A 22 -13.87 34.22 110.27
N ILE A 23 -14.44 33.19 110.90
CA ILE A 23 -14.65 31.87 110.27
C ILE A 23 -15.67 31.96 109.13
N ILE A 24 -16.80 32.65 109.35
CA ILE A 24 -17.84 32.81 108.33
C ILE A 24 -17.37 33.71 107.18
N GLY A 25 -16.68 34.81 107.47
CA GLY A 25 -16.16 35.73 106.46
C GLY A 25 -15.04 35.14 105.61
N GLY A 26 -14.31 34.14 106.10
CA GLY A 26 -13.18 33.54 105.40
C GLY A 26 -13.53 32.36 104.46
N SER A 27 -14.77 31.88 104.43
CA SER A 27 -15.10 30.58 103.82
C SER A 27 -16.17 30.58 102.71
N VAL A 28 -16.64 31.75 102.24
CA VAL A 28 -17.64 31.84 101.15
C VAL A 28 -17.23 32.87 100.10
N GLY A 29 -16.44 32.44 99.12
CA GLY A 29 -16.06 33.17 97.90
C GLY A 29 -15.13 32.31 97.03
N PRO A 30 -15.16 32.40 95.68
CA PRO A 30 -14.22 31.68 94.82
C PRO A 30 -12.80 32.07 95.21
N SER A 31 -11.88 31.10 95.16
CA SER A 31 -10.49 31.39 95.48
C SER A 31 -9.94 32.40 94.48
N GLN A 32 -9.06 33.31 94.92
CA GLN A 32 -8.44 34.30 94.03
C GLN A 32 -7.80 33.62 92.80
N SER A 33 -7.21 32.43 92.97
CA SER A 33 -6.63 31.64 91.88
C SER A 33 -7.61 31.18 90.81
N GLU A 34 -8.86 30.89 91.15
CA GLU A 34 -9.86 30.49 90.15
C GLU A 34 -10.36 31.68 89.33
N VAL A 35 -10.47 32.86 89.97
CA VAL A 35 -10.82 34.11 89.30
C VAL A 35 -9.68 34.54 88.36
N ASP A 36 -8.43 34.47 88.83
CA ASP A 36 -7.26 34.80 88.03
C ASP A 36 -7.13 33.85 86.81
N ALA A 37 -7.28 32.53 87.01
CA ALA A 37 -7.22 31.55 85.93
C ALA A 37 -8.33 31.72 84.86
N SER A 38 -9.54 32.10 85.28
CA SER A 38 -10.62 32.39 84.31
C SER A 38 -10.38 33.70 83.57
N THR A 39 -9.75 34.68 84.21
CA THR A 39 -9.43 35.97 83.60
C THR A 39 -8.34 35.79 82.54
N ASP A 40 -7.26 35.06 82.86
CA ASP A 40 -6.19 34.71 81.93
C ASP A 40 -6.69 33.96 80.68
N ASN A 41 -7.64 33.04 80.86
CA ASN A 41 -8.23 32.29 79.74
C ASN A 41 -9.10 33.18 78.85
N ASN A 42 -9.87 34.09 79.45
CA ASN A 42 -10.67 35.04 78.69
C ASN A 42 -9.79 36.03 77.92
N GLU A 43 -8.68 36.49 78.51
CA GLU A 43 -7.70 37.33 77.82
C GLU A 43 -7.08 36.62 76.62
N LYS A 44 -6.68 35.34 76.76
CA LYS A 44 -6.16 34.54 75.64
C LYS A 44 -7.18 34.32 74.53
N LEU A 45 -8.45 34.09 74.87
CA LEU A 45 -9.52 33.94 73.88
C LEU A 45 -9.75 35.25 73.12
N ILE A 46 -9.71 36.40 73.81
CA ILE A 46 -9.81 37.72 73.18
C ILE A 46 -8.63 37.95 72.23
N GLU A 47 -7.42 37.57 72.63
CA GLU A 47 -6.22 37.66 71.78
C GLU A 47 -6.36 36.82 70.50
N GLN A 48 -6.81 35.57 70.63
CA GLN A 48 -7.06 34.69 69.48
C GLN A 48 -8.14 35.25 68.54
N ILE A 49 -9.24 35.77 69.10
CA ILE A 49 -10.31 36.37 68.29
C ILE A 49 -9.78 37.54 67.46
N ASN A 50 -8.98 38.43 68.06
CA ASN A 50 -8.38 39.55 67.35
C ASN A 50 -7.40 39.10 66.25
N GLU A 51 -6.60 38.06 66.50
CA GLU A 51 -5.67 37.50 65.50
C GLU A 51 -6.42 36.87 64.31
N LEU A 52 -7.49 36.12 64.59
CA LEU A 52 -8.37 35.53 63.57
C LEU A 52 -9.08 36.60 62.74
N GLU A 53 -9.57 37.67 63.38
CA GLU A 53 -10.21 38.79 62.69
C GLU A 53 -9.22 39.49 61.74
N SER A 54 -8.00 39.79 62.21
CA SER A 54 -6.92 40.35 61.39
C SER A 54 -6.56 39.46 60.20
N THR A 55 -6.44 38.14 60.42
CA THR A 55 -6.08 37.19 59.36
C THR A 55 -7.19 37.08 58.30
N ASN A 56 -8.44 37.14 58.73
CA ASN A 56 -9.59 37.08 57.83
C ASN A 56 -9.71 38.36 57.00
N GLU A 57 -9.45 39.53 57.60
CA GLU A 57 -9.36 40.80 56.87
C GLU A 57 -8.24 40.77 55.81
N GLU A 58 -7.03 40.32 56.17
CA GLU A 58 -5.91 40.18 55.24
C GLU A 58 -6.23 39.23 54.09
N SER A 59 -6.80 38.06 54.40
CA SER A 59 -7.21 37.09 53.38
C SER A 59 -8.26 37.67 52.44
N SER A 60 -9.21 38.45 52.95
CA SER A 60 -10.23 39.12 52.13
C SER A 60 -9.63 40.17 51.17
N LEU A 61 -8.60 40.89 51.62
CA LEU A 61 -7.88 41.86 50.79
C LEU A 61 -7.08 41.16 49.69
N ASN A 62 -6.36 40.08 50.04
CA ASN A 62 -5.62 39.26 49.10
C ASN A 62 -6.55 38.67 48.03
N ILE A 63 -7.71 38.15 48.41
CA ILE A 63 -8.70 37.62 47.44
C ILE A 63 -9.15 38.72 46.48
N LYS A 64 -9.47 39.92 46.97
CA LYS A 64 -9.86 41.06 46.11
C LYS A 64 -8.74 41.47 45.15
N GLU A 65 -7.50 41.46 45.61
CA GLU A 65 -6.34 41.77 44.75
C GLU A 65 -6.13 40.71 43.67
N LEU A 66 -6.22 39.42 44.03
CA LEU A 66 -6.10 38.32 43.08
C LEU A 66 -7.24 38.35 42.04
N GLU A 67 -8.48 38.61 42.46
CA GLU A 67 -9.62 38.75 41.54
C GLU A 67 -9.42 39.90 40.56
N ALA A 68 -8.85 41.03 41.00
CA ALA A 68 -8.53 42.15 40.12
C ALA A 68 -7.46 41.78 39.08
N LYS A 69 -6.39 41.10 39.51
CA LYS A 69 -5.31 40.63 38.61
C LYS A 69 -5.80 39.60 37.59
N VAL A 70 -6.71 38.72 37.99
CA VAL A 70 -7.32 37.74 37.08
C VAL A 70 -8.14 38.44 36.00
N LYS A 71 -8.99 39.42 36.37
CA LYS A 71 -9.78 40.21 35.40
C LYS A 71 -8.93 41.03 34.44
N GLU A 72 -7.80 41.56 34.91
CA GLU A 72 -6.85 42.28 34.04
C GLU A 72 -6.17 41.34 33.04
N ALA A 73 -5.93 40.07 33.42
CA ALA A 73 -5.27 39.08 32.58
C ALA A 73 -6.23 38.31 31.64
N GLU A 74 -7.52 38.21 31.95
CA GLU A 74 -8.56 37.58 31.11
C GLU A 74 -8.49 37.95 29.61
N PRO A 75 -8.43 39.23 29.20
CA PRO A 75 -8.35 39.59 27.79
C PRO A 75 -7.04 39.13 27.12
N PHE A 76 -5.94 38.99 27.87
CA PHE A 76 -4.66 38.51 27.34
C PHE A 76 -4.69 36.99 27.06
N PHE A 77 -5.46 36.22 27.83
CA PHE A 77 -5.61 34.78 27.63
C PHE A 77 -6.50 34.44 26.44
N LEU A 78 -7.60 35.18 26.24
CA LEU A 78 -8.56 34.93 25.16
C LEU A 78 -8.00 35.29 23.77
N LEU A 79 -7.37 36.46 23.63
CA LEU A 79 -6.82 36.93 22.34
C LEU A 79 -5.74 35.97 21.80
N LYS A 80 -4.91 35.43 22.69
CA LYS A 80 -3.84 34.48 22.35
C LYS A 80 -4.35 33.08 22.02
N GLU A 81 -5.56 32.73 22.46
CA GLU A 81 -6.19 31.46 22.15
C GLU A 81 -6.92 31.47 20.80
N GLU A 82 -7.69 32.53 20.52
CA GLU A 82 -8.37 32.75 19.24
C GLU A 82 -7.36 32.86 18.08
N GLU A 83 -6.31 33.69 18.20
CA GLU A 83 -5.27 33.81 17.18
C GLU A 83 -4.50 32.49 16.93
N ARG A 84 -4.35 31.65 17.96
CA ARG A 84 -3.76 30.31 17.80
C ARG A 84 -4.69 29.38 17.04
N LYS A 85 -6.00 29.44 17.29
CA LYS A 85 -7.00 28.61 16.60
C LYS A 85 -7.08 29.00 15.12
N GLU A 86 -7.07 30.29 14.80
CA GLU A 86 -7.05 30.78 13.41
C GLU A 86 -5.78 30.38 12.68
N LYS A 87 -4.59 30.57 13.27
CA LYS A 87 -3.32 30.13 12.68
C LYS A 87 -3.24 28.61 12.50
N ALA A 88 -3.81 27.84 13.43
CA ALA A 88 -3.86 26.39 13.30
C ALA A 88 -4.83 25.93 12.19
N ALA A 89 -5.94 26.63 12.00
CA ALA A 89 -6.88 26.36 10.91
C ALA A 89 -6.27 26.70 9.54
N GLU A 90 -5.62 27.87 9.40
CA GLU A 90 -4.94 28.30 8.16
C GLU A 90 -3.79 27.36 7.79
N LEU A 91 -3.01 26.88 8.77
CA LEU A 91 -1.94 25.91 8.54
C LEU A 91 -2.49 24.54 8.10
N LYS A 92 -3.60 24.08 8.67
CA LYS A 92 -4.25 22.84 8.24
C LYS A 92 -4.80 22.93 6.83
N GLU A 93 -5.45 24.04 6.48
CA GLU A 93 -5.98 24.26 5.13
C GLU A 93 -4.85 24.29 4.09
N LYS A 94 -3.74 24.99 4.39
CA LYS A 94 -2.54 24.99 3.53
C LYS A 94 -1.89 23.62 3.39
N GLU A 95 -1.88 22.82 4.46
CA GLU A 95 -1.33 21.46 4.43
C GLU A 95 -2.20 20.51 3.61
N GLU A 96 -3.52 20.61 3.74
CA GLU A 96 -4.49 19.84 2.94
C GLU A 96 -4.44 20.23 1.45
N GLU A 97 -4.35 21.52 1.13
CA GLU A 97 -4.20 22.00 -0.26
C GLU A 97 -2.87 21.55 -0.87
N ALA A 98 -1.77 21.64 -0.11
CA ALA A 98 -0.47 21.15 -0.56
C ALA A 98 -0.45 19.63 -0.77
N LYS A 99 -1.15 18.87 0.07
CA LYS A 99 -1.29 17.41 -0.07
C LYS A 99 -2.13 17.06 -1.29
N ALA A 100 -3.27 17.71 -1.49
CA ALA A 100 -4.12 17.51 -2.66
C ALA A 100 -3.39 17.85 -3.97
N LYS A 101 -2.60 18.92 -3.98
CA LYS A 101 -1.80 19.31 -5.15
C LYS A 101 -0.70 18.29 -5.48
N LYS A 102 -0.01 17.75 -4.45
CA LYS A 102 0.99 16.69 -4.64
C LYS A 102 0.35 15.40 -5.16
N GLU A 103 -0.78 14.99 -4.60
CA GLU A 103 -1.50 13.78 -5.06
C GLU A 103 -1.99 13.93 -6.50
N ALA A 104 -2.47 15.11 -6.90
CA ALA A 104 -2.88 15.39 -8.28
C ALA A 104 -1.68 15.37 -9.25
N GLU A 105 -0.53 15.93 -8.87
CA GLU A 105 0.69 15.94 -9.69
C GLU A 105 1.26 14.51 -9.85
N GLU A 106 1.28 13.72 -8.78
CA GLU A 106 1.74 12.32 -8.81
C GLU A 106 0.81 11.44 -9.65
N ALA A 107 -0.51 11.62 -9.54
CA ALA A 107 -1.49 10.93 -10.38
C ALA A 107 -1.32 11.29 -11.87
N ALA A 108 -1.10 12.57 -12.19
CA ALA A 108 -0.87 13.03 -13.56
C ALA A 108 0.46 12.48 -14.13
N ALA A 109 1.53 12.46 -13.33
CA ALA A 109 2.83 11.90 -13.72
C ALA A 109 2.73 10.40 -13.99
N LYS A 110 2.02 9.65 -13.12
CA LYS A 110 1.81 8.21 -13.29
C LYS A 110 0.99 7.90 -14.55
N ALA A 111 -0.11 8.63 -14.79
CA ALA A 111 -0.93 8.45 -15.98
C ALA A 111 -0.15 8.74 -17.28
N LYS A 112 0.72 9.77 -17.27
CA LYS A 112 1.57 10.09 -18.43
C LYS A 112 2.61 9.00 -18.68
N ALA A 113 3.26 8.49 -17.63
CA ALA A 113 4.24 7.42 -17.75
C ALA A 113 3.62 6.11 -18.26
N GLU A 114 2.41 5.77 -17.80
CA GLU A 114 1.69 4.57 -18.25
C GLU A 114 1.22 4.69 -19.71
N ALA A 115 0.76 5.88 -20.13
CA ALA A 115 0.40 6.14 -21.52
C ALA A 115 1.64 6.07 -22.46
N GLU A 116 2.78 6.60 -22.04
CA GLU A 116 4.02 6.57 -22.81
C GLU A 116 4.60 5.15 -22.91
N ALA A 117 4.55 4.37 -21.83
CA ALA A 117 4.96 2.97 -21.83
C ALA A 117 4.07 2.12 -22.75
N LYS A 118 2.75 2.34 -22.73
CA LYS A 118 1.82 1.63 -23.62
C LYS A 118 2.04 2.01 -25.09
N ALA A 119 2.21 3.30 -25.39
CA ALA A 119 2.49 3.75 -26.76
C ALA A 119 3.81 3.17 -27.31
N LYS A 120 4.83 3.05 -26.46
CA LYS A 120 6.10 2.43 -26.84
C LYS A 120 5.96 0.92 -27.10
N ALA A 121 5.23 0.21 -26.25
CA ALA A 121 4.96 -1.22 -26.43
C ALA A 121 4.14 -1.50 -27.70
N ASP A 122 3.12 -0.70 -27.98
CA ASP A 122 2.29 -0.82 -29.18
C ASP A 122 3.15 -0.54 -30.45
N ALA A 123 4.03 0.45 -30.41
CA ALA A 123 4.94 0.76 -31.52
C ALA A 123 5.99 -0.34 -31.76
N GLU A 124 6.58 -0.90 -30.70
CA GLU A 124 7.52 -2.03 -30.81
C GLU A 124 6.84 -3.29 -31.36
N ALA A 125 5.59 -3.56 -30.95
CA ALA A 125 4.80 -4.67 -31.49
C ALA A 125 4.45 -4.49 -32.97
N GLU A 126 4.12 -3.26 -33.40
CA GLU A 126 3.83 -2.98 -34.82
C GLU A 126 5.10 -3.13 -35.70
N VAL A 127 6.26 -2.68 -35.22
CA VAL A 127 7.53 -2.87 -35.93
C VAL A 127 7.87 -4.36 -36.04
N ALA A 128 7.79 -5.12 -34.94
CA ALA A 128 8.05 -6.55 -34.96
C ALA A 128 7.09 -7.32 -35.89
N ALA A 129 5.81 -6.93 -35.93
CA ALA A 129 4.83 -7.52 -36.83
C ALA A 129 5.14 -7.20 -38.31
N LYS A 130 5.58 -5.97 -38.61
CA LYS A 130 6.00 -5.59 -39.97
C LYS A 130 7.26 -6.32 -40.40
N GLU A 131 8.28 -6.40 -39.54
CA GLU A 131 9.52 -7.14 -39.83
C GLU A 131 9.25 -8.62 -40.06
N LYS A 132 8.37 -9.25 -39.26
CA LYS A 132 7.97 -10.65 -39.48
C LYS A 132 7.23 -10.83 -40.80
N ALA A 133 6.30 -9.94 -41.13
CA ALA A 133 5.55 -10.00 -42.39
C ALA A 133 6.46 -9.76 -43.61
N GLU A 134 7.43 -8.85 -43.51
CA GLU A 134 8.41 -8.59 -44.58
C GLU A 134 9.36 -9.78 -44.75
N ALA A 135 9.83 -10.40 -43.66
CA ALA A 135 10.65 -11.61 -43.73
C ALA A 135 9.89 -12.80 -44.32
N GLU A 136 8.63 -13.00 -43.94
CA GLU A 136 7.75 -14.02 -44.52
C GLU A 136 7.51 -13.79 -46.02
N GLU A 137 7.31 -12.53 -46.44
CA GLU A 137 7.14 -12.19 -47.84
C GLU A 137 8.44 -12.36 -48.66
N GLU A 138 9.59 -11.92 -48.13
CA GLU A 138 10.90 -12.17 -48.76
C GLU A 138 11.18 -13.66 -48.92
N GLU A 139 10.83 -14.47 -47.92
CA GLU A 139 10.97 -15.91 -47.97
C GLU A 139 10.05 -16.51 -49.04
N ARG A 140 8.77 -16.10 -49.10
CA ARG A 140 7.82 -16.52 -50.16
C ARG A 140 8.33 -16.20 -51.55
N VAL A 141 8.86 -15.00 -51.77
CA VAL A 141 9.45 -14.57 -53.05
C VAL A 141 10.68 -15.41 -53.41
N GLY A 142 11.49 -15.79 -52.40
CA GLY A 142 12.66 -16.66 -52.60
C GLY A 142 12.33 -18.05 -53.17
N TYR A 143 11.07 -18.50 -53.07
CA TYR A 143 10.61 -19.77 -53.65
C TYR A 143 10.02 -19.65 -55.06
N ASP A 144 9.79 -18.44 -55.58
CA ASP A 144 9.31 -18.19 -56.93
C ASP A 144 10.46 -18.24 -57.97
N THR A 145 11.22 -19.34 -57.96
CA THR A 145 12.37 -19.58 -58.85
C THR A 145 11.97 -19.89 -60.29
N GLY A 146 10.69 -20.23 -60.53
CA GLY A 146 10.17 -20.62 -61.85
C GLY A 146 10.62 -22.01 -62.30
N ILE A 147 11.24 -22.80 -61.42
CA ILE A 147 11.63 -24.19 -61.70
C ILE A 147 10.36 -25.04 -61.89
N THR A 148 10.33 -25.77 -63.00
CA THR A 148 9.18 -26.61 -63.40
C THR A 148 9.39 -28.07 -63.01
N TYR A 149 8.30 -28.83 -62.97
CA TYR A 149 8.35 -30.28 -62.71
C TYR A 149 9.24 -31.01 -63.72
N ASP A 150 9.11 -30.66 -65.01
CA ASP A 150 9.92 -31.25 -66.09
C ASP A 150 11.42 -31.08 -65.87
N GLN A 151 11.85 -29.93 -65.33
CA GLN A 151 13.26 -29.66 -65.03
C GLN A 151 13.75 -30.55 -63.88
N LEU A 152 12.95 -30.73 -62.84
CA LEU A 152 13.29 -31.62 -61.73
C LEU A 152 13.28 -33.10 -62.15
N ALA A 153 12.36 -33.49 -63.04
CA ALA A 153 12.24 -34.86 -63.52
C ALA A 153 13.33 -35.25 -64.54
N ARG A 154 13.74 -34.32 -65.41
CA ARG A 154 14.69 -34.59 -66.50
C ARG A 154 16.14 -34.27 -66.15
N THR A 155 16.36 -33.24 -65.32
CA THR A 155 17.69 -32.75 -64.93
C THR A 155 17.75 -32.52 -63.41
N PRO A 156 17.49 -33.55 -62.59
CA PRO A 156 17.40 -33.41 -61.13
C PRO A 156 18.69 -32.89 -60.49
N ASP A 157 19.85 -33.29 -61.01
CA ASP A 157 21.17 -32.97 -60.44
C ASP A 157 21.49 -31.47 -60.54
N ASP A 158 20.97 -30.78 -61.56
CA ASP A 158 21.19 -29.35 -61.79
C ASP A 158 20.38 -28.47 -60.81
N PHE A 159 19.34 -29.04 -60.18
CA PHE A 159 18.43 -28.35 -59.26
C PHE A 159 18.44 -28.96 -57.86
N LEU A 160 19.51 -29.68 -57.50
CA LEU A 160 19.65 -30.26 -56.17
C LEU A 160 19.84 -29.14 -55.13
N PHE A 161 19.05 -29.17 -54.06
CA PHE A 161 19.00 -28.13 -53.01
C PHE A 161 18.56 -26.74 -53.49
N GLU A 162 17.97 -26.64 -54.68
CA GLU A 162 17.36 -25.39 -55.13
C GLU A 162 15.96 -25.22 -54.54
N LYS A 163 15.60 -23.96 -54.25
CA LYS A 163 14.27 -23.58 -53.76
C LYS A 163 13.23 -23.73 -54.86
N VAL A 164 12.15 -24.44 -54.56
CA VAL A 164 11.08 -24.73 -55.51
C VAL A 164 9.71 -24.51 -54.88
N LYS A 165 8.73 -24.19 -55.73
CA LYS A 165 7.33 -24.01 -55.37
C LYS A 165 6.46 -24.80 -56.31
N PHE A 166 5.59 -25.64 -55.75
CA PHE A 166 4.61 -26.39 -56.52
C PHE A 166 3.23 -26.28 -55.89
N HIS A 167 2.23 -26.23 -56.75
CA HIS A 167 0.83 -26.30 -56.39
C HIS A 167 0.27 -27.61 -56.93
N GLY A 168 -0.57 -28.29 -56.17
CA GLY A 168 -1.13 -29.56 -56.61
C GLY A 168 -2.05 -30.21 -55.59
N THR A 169 -2.56 -31.38 -55.96
CA THR A 169 -3.46 -32.17 -55.11
C THR A 169 -2.74 -33.37 -54.52
N VAL A 170 -2.96 -33.60 -53.22
CA VAL A 170 -2.35 -34.69 -52.46
C VAL A 170 -3.03 -36.01 -52.81
N ILE A 171 -2.27 -36.95 -53.37
CA ILE A 171 -2.77 -38.24 -53.83
C ILE A 171 -2.66 -39.31 -52.76
N GLN A 172 -1.64 -39.21 -51.92
CA GLN A 172 -1.36 -40.20 -50.89
C GLN A 172 -0.62 -39.54 -49.74
N VAL A 173 -1.02 -39.84 -48.51
CA VAL A 173 -0.36 -39.38 -47.28
C VAL A 173 0.18 -40.59 -46.52
N MET A 174 1.44 -40.52 -46.12
CA MET A 174 2.12 -41.51 -45.28
C MET A 174 2.69 -40.79 -44.05
N GLU A 175 1.98 -40.93 -42.92
CA GLU A 175 2.39 -40.34 -41.65
C GLU A 175 3.32 -41.30 -40.90
N GLY A 176 4.47 -40.78 -40.46
CA GLY A 176 5.40 -41.46 -39.57
C GLY A 176 5.54 -40.73 -38.23
N ASP A 177 6.49 -41.18 -37.41
CA ASP A 177 6.81 -40.53 -36.13
C ASP A 177 7.62 -39.23 -36.37
N GLY A 178 6.92 -38.10 -36.47
CA GLY A 178 7.50 -36.76 -36.57
C GLY A 178 7.63 -36.21 -38.00
N THR A 179 7.66 -37.08 -39.01
CA THR A 179 7.67 -36.67 -40.42
C THR A 179 6.49 -37.27 -41.19
N THR A 180 5.95 -36.48 -42.11
CA THR A 180 4.88 -36.89 -43.02
C THR A 180 5.41 -36.84 -44.45
N GLN A 181 5.10 -37.88 -45.22
CA GLN A 181 5.46 -37.99 -46.62
C GLN A 181 4.18 -37.96 -47.44
N ILE A 182 4.18 -37.18 -48.52
CA ILE A 182 3.03 -37.03 -49.42
C ILE A 182 3.44 -37.26 -50.87
N ARG A 183 2.49 -37.75 -51.66
CA ARG A 183 2.58 -37.74 -53.12
C ARG A 183 1.69 -36.62 -53.65
N LEU A 184 2.28 -35.64 -54.31
CA LEU A 184 1.57 -34.46 -54.82
C LEU A 184 1.47 -34.55 -56.35
N ALA A 185 0.25 -34.48 -56.90
CA ALA A 185 0.00 -34.31 -58.33
C ALA A 185 0.11 -32.83 -58.68
N VAL A 186 1.18 -32.46 -59.36
CA VAL A 186 1.49 -31.06 -59.69
C VAL A 186 0.48 -30.53 -60.70
N ASN A 187 -0.13 -29.38 -60.42
CA ASN A 187 -1.18 -28.76 -61.24
C ASN A 187 -2.34 -29.71 -61.57
N ASP A 188 -2.67 -30.62 -60.65
CA ASP A 188 -3.69 -31.67 -60.80
C ASP A 188 -3.42 -32.65 -61.96
N ASP A 189 -2.17 -32.74 -62.39
CA ASP A 189 -1.73 -33.72 -63.38
C ASP A 189 -1.21 -34.98 -62.67
N TYR A 190 -2.00 -36.05 -62.75
CA TYR A 190 -1.70 -37.34 -62.14
C TYR A 190 -0.52 -38.07 -62.80
N ASP A 191 -0.06 -37.61 -63.97
CA ASP A 191 1.19 -38.09 -64.58
C ASP A 191 2.43 -37.41 -63.99
N ASN A 192 2.25 -36.25 -63.32
CA ASN A 192 3.32 -35.46 -62.71
C ASN A 192 3.28 -35.56 -61.18
N ILE A 193 3.85 -36.64 -60.66
CA ILE A 193 3.87 -36.91 -59.21
C ILE A 193 5.20 -36.47 -58.60
N LEU A 194 5.12 -35.62 -57.58
CA LEU A 194 6.23 -35.31 -56.68
C LEU A 194 6.14 -36.13 -55.41
N PHE A 195 7.28 -36.62 -54.95
CA PHE A 195 7.43 -37.05 -53.57
C PHE A 195 7.81 -35.84 -52.73
N ALA A 196 7.11 -35.61 -51.64
CA ALA A 196 7.47 -34.53 -50.74
C ALA A 196 7.42 -34.98 -49.29
N GLU A 197 8.37 -34.53 -48.49
CA GLU A 197 8.48 -34.84 -47.06
C GLU A 197 8.53 -33.56 -46.24
N PHE A 198 7.88 -33.58 -45.07
CA PHE A 198 7.87 -32.46 -44.14
C PHE A 198 7.81 -32.93 -42.69
N ASP A 199 8.30 -32.10 -41.79
CA ASP A 199 8.10 -32.28 -40.35
C ASP A 199 6.65 -31.92 -39.99
N SER A 200 6.05 -32.71 -39.10
CA SER A 200 4.68 -32.46 -38.59
C SER A 200 4.44 -31.05 -38.03
N THR A 201 5.50 -30.32 -37.65
CA THR A 201 5.45 -28.94 -37.16
C THR A 201 5.28 -27.87 -38.24
N VAL A 202 5.49 -28.22 -39.52
CA VAL A 202 5.38 -27.30 -40.66
C VAL A 202 3.91 -26.97 -40.99
N VAL A 203 2.97 -27.80 -40.54
CA VAL A 203 1.54 -27.64 -40.82
C VAL A 203 0.75 -27.27 -39.56
N ASP A 204 -0.17 -26.32 -39.69
CA ASP A 204 -1.12 -25.97 -38.62
C ASP A 204 -2.21 -27.04 -38.45
N SER A 205 -2.58 -27.70 -39.55
CA SER A 205 -3.59 -28.75 -39.62
C SER A 205 -3.14 -29.96 -40.42
N ARG A 206 -3.70 -31.14 -40.09
CA ARG A 206 -3.42 -32.40 -40.78
C ARG A 206 -3.81 -32.31 -42.26
N ILE A 207 -2.90 -32.71 -43.14
CA ILE A 207 -3.13 -32.85 -44.57
C ILE A 207 -3.77 -34.21 -44.86
N LEU A 208 -4.83 -34.22 -45.66
CA LEU A 208 -5.53 -35.42 -46.09
C LEU A 208 -5.31 -35.68 -47.59
N GLU A 209 -5.70 -36.88 -48.01
CA GLU A 209 -5.80 -37.19 -49.44
C GLU A 209 -6.90 -36.32 -50.07
N ASP A 210 -6.71 -35.95 -51.33
CA ASP A 210 -7.51 -35.02 -52.12
C ASP A 210 -7.44 -33.53 -51.68
N ASP A 211 -6.59 -33.18 -50.71
CA ASP A 211 -6.34 -31.78 -50.36
C ASP A 211 -5.48 -31.10 -51.44
N THR A 212 -5.87 -29.90 -51.85
CA THR A 212 -5.08 -29.06 -52.75
C THR A 212 -4.18 -28.14 -51.92
N VAL A 213 -2.87 -28.24 -52.09
CA VAL A 213 -1.87 -27.50 -51.30
C VAL A 213 -0.82 -26.83 -52.18
N THR A 214 -0.18 -25.78 -51.65
CA THR A 214 1.02 -25.19 -52.23
C THR A 214 2.23 -25.50 -51.33
N ILE A 215 3.20 -26.21 -51.87
CA ILE A 215 4.43 -26.59 -51.17
C ILE A 215 5.58 -25.68 -51.59
N ARG A 216 6.41 -25.28 -50.61
CA ARG A 216 7.66 -24.53 -50.80
C ARG A 216 8.79 -25.24 -50.06
N GLY A 217 9.85 -25.56 -50.78
CA GLY A 217 10.92 -26.37 -50.21
C GLY A 217 12.14 -26.51 -51.10
N LEU A 218 13.00 -27.46 -50.75
CA LEU A 218 14.24 -27.76 -51.45
C LEU A 218 14.12 -29.05 -52.25
N SER A 219 14.56 -29.05 -53.50
CA SER A 219 14.62 -30.26 -54.32
C SER A 219 15.70 -31.22 -53.78
N THR A 220 15.35 -32.50 -53.61
CA THR A 220 16.24 -33.55 -53.08
C THR A 220 16.68 -34.55 -54.16
N GLY A 221 16.43 -34.24 -55.45
CA GLY A 221 16.77 -35.09 -56.58
C GLY A 221 15.70 -36.14 -56.88
N LEU A 222 16.06 -37.27 -57.51
CA LEU A 222 15.11 -38.34 -57.82
C LEU A 222 15.09 -39.42 -56.75
N ILE A 223 13.89 -39.85 -56.40
CA ILE A 223 13.64 -41.02 -55.55
C ILE A 223 13.14 -42.15 -56.44
N THR A 224 13.84 -43.28 -56.40
CA THR A 224 13.50 -44.47 -57.18
C THR A 224 13.00 -45.57 -56.27
N TYR A 225 11.82 -46.13 -56.57
CA TYR A 225 11.22 -47.25 -55.85
C TYR A 225 10.71 -48.32 -56.80
N GLU A 226 10.57 -49.54 -56.30
CA GLU A 226 10.04 -50.66 -57.07
C GLU A 226 8.51 -50.70 -56.99
N SER A 227 7.85 -50.69 -58.14
CA SER A 227 6.41 -50.85 -58.26
C SER A 227 5.99 -52.28 -57.93
N THR A 228 4.76 -52.45 -57.45
CA THR A 228 4.13 -53.77 -57.22
C THR A 228 4.03 -54.63 -58.48
N MET A 229 4.15 -54.02 -59.66
CA MET A 229 4.22 -54.70 -60.97
C MET A 229 5.66 -55.04 -61.41
N GLY A 230 6.68 -54.79 -60.58
CA GLY A 230 8.09 -55.14 -60.84
C GLY A 230 8.87 -54.14 -61.70
N GLY A 231 8.35 -52.93 -61.93
CA GLY A 231 9.06 -51.85 -62.62
C GLY A 231 9.59 -50.81 -61.64
N SER A 232 10.81 -50.29 -61.84
CA SER A 232 11.32 -49.14 -61.09
C SER A 232 10.65 -47.85 -61.56
N ILE A 233 10.15 -47.05 -60.62
CA ILE A 233 9.59 -45.71 -60.87
C ILE A 233 10.50 -44.69 -60.19
N SER A 234 10.91 -43.67 -60.93
CA SER A 234 11.70 -42.54 -60.41
C SER A 234 10.85 -41.28 -60.45
N ILE A 235 10.70 -40.62 -59.30
CA ILE A 235 9.96 -39.35 -59.15
C ILE A 235 10.82 -38.31 -58.45
N PRO A 236 10.65 -37.01 -58.74
CA PRO A 236 11.38 -35.97 -58.03
C PRO A 236 10.94 -35.86 -56.57
N GLY A 237 11.92 -35.66 -55.69
CA GLY A 237 11.76 -35.49 -54.25
C GLY A 237 11.92 -34.04 -53.82
N ILE A 238 11.15 -33.62 -52.83
CA ILE A 238 11.21 -32.28 -52.22
C ILE A 238 11.16 -32.39 -50.70
N SER A 239 12.07 -31.71 -50.02
CA SER A 239 11.99 -31.45 -48.59
C SER A 239 11.28 -30.13 -48.38
N ILE A 240 10.09 -30.17 -47.78
CA ILE A 240 9.22 -29.00 -47.66
C ILE A 240 9.55 -28.24 -46.37
N GLU A 241 9.71 -26.93 -46.52
CA GLU A 241 9.92 -26.00 -45.42
C GLU A 241 8.63 -25.26 -45.05
N GLN A 242 7.74 -25.01 -46.02
CA GLN A 242 6.44 -24.35 -45.80
C GLN A 242 5.34 -24.99 -46.65
N ILE A 243 4.17 -25.17 -46.05
CA ILE A 243 2.95 -25.63 -46.73
C ILE A 243 1.83 -24.61 -46.53
N GLU A 244 1.16 -24.25 -47.61
CA GLU A 244 -0.03 -23.39 -47.62
C GLU A 244 -1.23 -24.24 -48.08
N GLN A 245 -2.22 -24.42 -47.20
CA GLN A 245 -3.47 -25.16 -47.41
C GLN A 245 -4.58 -24.23 -47.90
#